data_AF-A0A0Q0E1D6-F1
#
_entry.id   AF-A0A0Q0E1D6-F1
#
_cell.length_a   1.000
_cell.length_b   1.000
_cell.length_c   1.000
_cell.angle_alpha   90.00
_cell.angle_beta   90.00
_cell.angle_gamma   90.00
#
_symmetry.space_group_name_H-M   'P 1'
#
loop_
_entity.id
_entity.type
_entity.pdbx_description
1 polymer ?
#
loop_
_entity_poly.entity_id
_entity_poly.type
_entity_poly.pdbx_seq_one_letter_code
_entity_poly.pdbx_strand_id
1 'polypeptide(L)' 'MVTLEPLVLHAQDFDMVPDFNALRSAAGLSAVSLSVPVGAVLIFSAR' A
#
# COMPACT_ATOMS: atom_id res chain seq x y z
N MET A 1 -11.55 -12.18 17.82
CA MET A 1 -11.57 -11.23 16.69
C MET A 1 -10.14 -10.74 16.49
N VAL A 2 -9.52 -10.98 15.34
CA VAL A 2 -8.17 -10.46 15.06
C VAL A 2 -8.38 -9.10 14.40
N THR A 3 -8.29 -8.01 15.16
CA THR A 3 -8.17 -6.68 14.57
C THR A 3 -6.70 -6.33 14.56
N LEU A 4 -6.05 -6.59 13.43
CA LEU A 4 -4.78 -5.92 13.13
C LEU A 4 -5.18 -4.58 12.53
N GLU A 5 -4.89 -3.49 13.23
CA GLU A 5 -4.95 -2.16 12.61
C GLU A 5 -4.07 -2.21 11.35
N PRO A 6 -4.55 -1.71 10.20
CA PRO A 6 -3.83 -1.86 8.94
C PRO A 6 -2.47 -1.17 9.03
N LEU A 7 -1.43 -1.85 8.55
CA LEU A 7 -0.12 -1.23 8.41
C LEU A 7 -0.20 -0.22 7.27
N VAL A 8 -0.09 1.06 7.59
CA VAL A 8 -0.08 2.12 6.58
C VAL A 8 1.34 2.26 6.05
N LEU A 9 1.54 1.90 4.78
CA LEU A 9 2.78 2.17 4.06
C LEU A 9 2.67 3.50 3.33
N HIS A 10 3.75 4.27 3.29
CA HIS A 10 3.85 5.44 2.44
C HIS A 10 4.77 5.17 1.26
N ALA A 11 4.40 5.68 0.09
CA ALA A 11 5.23 5.55 -1.12
C ALA A 11 6.65 6.12 -0.93
N GLN A 12 6.83 7.08 -0.01
CA GLN A 12 8.13 7.66 0.34
C GLN A 12 9.05 6.66 1.05
N ASP A 13 8.49 5.72 1.81
CA ASP A 13 9.26 4.74 2.59
C ASP A 13 10.09 3.81 1.69
N PHE A 14 9.70 3.70 0.41
CA PHE A 14 10.31 2.83 -0.60
C PHE A 14 10.76 3.60 -1.85
N ASP A 15 10.82 4.93 -1.79
CA ASP A 15 11.17 5.81 -2.92
C ASP A 15 10.29 5.62 -4.18
N MET A 16 9.01 5.23 -3.98
CA MET A 16 8.04 4.93 -5.06
C MET A 16 7.13 6.10 -5.43
N VAL A 17 7.38 7.29 -4.88
CA VAL A 17 6.66 8.52 -5.24
C VAL A 17 6.66 8.81 -6.76
N PRO A 18 7.79 8.70 -7.50
CA PRO A 18 7.77 8.88 -8.95
C PRO A 18 6.91 7.85 -9.67
N ASP A 19 6.88 6.60 -9.20
CA ASP A 19 6.10 5.52 -9.81
C ASP A 19 4.60 5.71 -9.61
N PHE A 20 4.17 6.19 -8.45
CA PHE A 20 2.77 6.54 -8.18
C PHE A 20 2.31 7.70 -9.06
N ASN A 21 3.19 8.67 -9.35
CA ASN A 21 2.90 9.76 -10.27
C ASN A 21 2.81 9.28 -11.73
N ALA A 22 3.66 8.33 -12.13
CA ALA A 22 3.58 7.69 -13.44
C ALA A 22 2.25 6.93 -13.60
N LEU A 23 1.83 6.15 -12.60
CA LEU A 23 0.54 5.46 -12.58
C LEU A 23 -0.64 6.43 -12.66
N ARG A 24 -0.62 7.51 -11.86
CA ARG A 24 -1.63 8.57 -11.89
C ARG A 24 -1.80 9.14 -13.31
N SER A 25 -0.68 9.45 -13.96
CA SER A 25 -0.65 10.06 -15.29
C SER A 25 -1.12 9.07 -16.37
N ALA A 26 -0.67 7.81 -16.30
CA ALA A 26 -1.06 6.76 -17.24
C ALA A 26 -2.56 6.42 -17.16
N ALA A 27 -3.14 6.45 -15.96
CA ALA A 27 -4.55 6.16 -15.74
C ALA A 27 -5.47 7.41 -15.89
N GLY A 28 -4.91 8.59 -16.17
CA GLY A 28 -5.69 9.83 -16.28
C GLY A 28 -6.37 10.26 -14.97
N LEU A 29 -5.83 9.84 -13.83
CA LEU A 29 -6.41 10.11 -12.51
C LEU A 29 -6.02 11.52 -12.05
N SER A 30 -6.97 12.23 -11.43
CA SER A 30 -6.71 13.55 -10.85
C SER A 30 -5.73 13.47 -9.68
N ALA A 31 -5.85 12.44 -8.84
CA ALA A 31 -4.98 12.19 -7.70
C ALA A 31 -4.88 10.69 -7.40
N VAL A 32 -3.76 10.29 -6.78
CA VAL A 32 -3.55 8.96 -6.19
C VAL A 32 -2.98 9.18 -4.79
N SER A 33 -3.54 8.51 -3.78
CA SER A 33 -3.02 8.57 -2.42
C SER A 33 -1.64 7.91 -2.36
N LEU A 34 -0.68 8.57 -1.70
CA LEU A 34 0.63 7.98 -1.41
C LEU A 34 0.60 7.08 -0.16
N SER A 35 -0.48 7.11 0.61
CA SER A 35 -0.71 6.22 1.76
C SER A 35 -1.46 4.98 1.30
N VAL A 36 -0.91 3.81 1.59
CA VAL A 36 -1.44 2.50 1.20
C VAL A 36 -1.63 1.64 2.46
N PRO A 37 -2.87 1.49 2.95
CA PRO A 37 -3.18 0.59 4.06
C PRO A 37 -3.07 -0.88 3.62
N VAL A 38 -2.25 -1.66 4.30
CA VAL A 38 -2.02 -3.08 4.02
C VAL A 38 -2.54 -3.93 5.17
N GLY A 39 -3.37 -4.91 4.85
CA GLY A 39 -3.80 -5.97 5.77
C GLY A 39 -3.35 -7.33 5.26
N ALA A 40 -3.08 -8.26 6.19
CA ALA A 40 -2.71 -9.63 5.84
C ALA A 40 -3.44 -10.62 6.74
N VAL A 41 -3.86 -11.75 6.16
CA VAL A 41 -4.29 -12.93 6.90
C VAL A 41 -3.21 -13.99 6.71
N LEU A 42 -2.50 -14.32 7.79
CA LEU A 42 -1.39 -15.26 7.77
C LEU A 42 -1.80 -16.51 8.53
N ILE A 43 -1.77 -17.65 7.85
CA ILE A 43 -2.00 -18.98 8.45
C ILE A 43 -0.64 -19.64 8.61
N PHE A 44 -0.22 -19.86 9.85
CA PHE A 44 1.00 -20.57 10.17
C PHE A 44 0.64 -21.96 10.70
N SER A 45 1.32 -23.00 10.20
CA SER A 45 1.23 -24.36 10.71
C SER A 45 2.64 -24.88 10.91
N ALA A 46 2.98 -25.26 12.14
CA ALA A 46 4.22 -25.96 12.42
C ALA A 46 4.09 -27.43 11.98
N ARG A 47 5.14 -27.96 11.35
CA ARG A 47 5.31 -29.41 11.17
C ARG A 47 6.19 -29.94 12.29
#